data_AF-A0A024RYY4-F1
#
_entry.id   AF-A0A024RYY4-F1
#
_cell.length_a   1.000
_cell.length_b   1.000
_cell.length_c   1.000
_cell.angle_alpha   90.00
_cell.angle_beta   90.00
_cell.angle_gamma   90.00
#
_symmetry.space_group_name_H-M   'P 1'
#
loop_
_entity.id
_entity.type
_entity.pdbx_description
1 polymer ?
#
loop_
_entity_poly.entity_id
_entity_poly.type
_entity_poly.pdbx_seq_one_letter_code
_entity_poly.pdbx_strand_id
1 'polypeptide(L)'
;MLRQSFRAFARTASVRRAAAARSYATFNWEDPLNAKNLFTEDELAIAETAERYCQERLQPRVLQAYRDEHYDAKILEEMGELGLLGSSIKGYGCAGVSSVAGGLITRAVERVDSGYRSGMSVQSSLVMGGIYEFGTEEQKERFLPEMARGKLIGAFGLTEPNHGSDPGSMESVAKPHPTKKGYYSLSGAKTWITNSPIADVLLVWAKLQETGKIKGFLVERKDCPPGTLQTPAIKDKNGLRASITGMIQMDEVPVPEANMFPDVEGLKGPFSCLNSARYGISLGVMGALEDAIARARTYALERKQFKGNPLARYQLIQKKLADAVTDAAYGTLAAVQVGRLKDEGKVTPEMISMVKRQNCDSALRNVRVLQEIFGGNAVSDEYHIGRHVANLFVTQTYEGQSDIHSLILGRAITGIQAFVDPPSSCSAGPVGEDLFHWQATIMGPGDSPYSGGVFFLKIQFPTDYPFKPPKVNFSTRIYHPNINSNGSICLDILRDQWSPALTISKVLLSICSMLTDPNPDDPLVPEIAHVYKTDRPRYEATAREWTRKYAV
;
A
#
# COMPACT_ATOMS: atom_id res chain seq x y z
N MET A 1 -75.53 -63.19 15.78
CA MET A 1 -74.92 -62.05 16.51
C MET A 1 -73.44 -62.03 16.16
N LEU A 2 -73.01 -61.12 15.25
CA LEU A 2 -72.16 -59.94 15.55
C LEU A 2 -70.78 -60.34 16.14
N ARG A 3 -69.58 -60.05 15.59
CA ARG A 3 -69.00 -59.17 14.55
C ARG A 3 -67.64 -59.81 14.14
N GLN A 4 -67.28 -59.93 12.86
CA GLN A 4 -66.28 -59.10 12.14
C GLN A 4 -65.08 -58.65 13.00
N SER A 5 -63.80 -58.91 12.67
CA SER A 5 -63.12 -58.47 11.44
C SER A 5 -61.75 -59.15 11.19
N PHE A 6 -61.60 -59.68 9.98
CA PHE A 6 -60.53 -59.47 8.97
C PHE A 6 -59.03 -59.25 9.30
N ARG A 7 -58.23 -59.92 8.43
CA ARG A 7 -56.86 -59.68 7.90
C ARG A 7 -55.69 -60.32 8.65
N ALA A 8 -55.07 -61.39 8.14
CA ALA A 8 -54.25 -61.57 6.92
C ALA A 8 -52.80 -61.06 7.05
N PHE A 9 -51.88 -62.04 7.07
CA PHE A 9 -50.47 -62.06 6.65
C PHE A 9 -49.73 -60.73 6.41
N ALA A 10 -48.60 -60.56 7.12
CA ALA A 10 -47.34 -60.15 6.49
C ALA A 10 -46.14 -60.47 7.40
N ARG A 11 -45.25 -61.36 6.92
CA ARG A 11 -43.87 -61.47 7.40
C ARG A 11 -43.15 -60.16 7.09
N THR A 12 -42.78 -59.37 8.10
CA THR A 12 -41.80 -58.30 7.94
C THR A 12 -40.45 -58.78 8.44
N ALA A 13 -39.56 -59.08 7.50
CA ALA A 13 -38.13 -59.17 7.76
C ALA A 13 -37.66 -57.84 8.37
N SER A 14 -37.06 -57.89 9.56
CA SER A 14 -36.46 -56.71 10.16
C SER A 14 -35.20 -56.35 9.37
N VAL A 15 -35.33 -55.42 8.43
CA VAL A 15 -34.16 -54.75 7.85
C VAL A 15 -33.60 -53.85 8.95
N ARG A 16 -32.59 -54.33 9.68
CA ARG A 16 -31.70 -53.47 10.46
C ARG A 16 -30.93 -52.59 9.47
N ARG A 17 -31.47 -51.42 9.14
CA ARG A 17 -30.66 -50.32 8.64
C ARG A 17 -29.79 -49.87 9.80
N ALA A 18 -28.57 -50.39 9.89
CA ALA A 18 -27.51 -49.71 10.60
C ALA A 18 -27.28 -48.40 9.85
N ALA A 19 -27.89 -47.31 10.31
CA ALA A 19 -27.46 -45.98 9.94
C ALA A 19 -26.03 -45.85 10.48
N ALA A 20 -25.03 -46.05 9.62
CA ALA A 20 -23.66 -45.69 9.95
C ALA A 20 -23.69 -44.19 10.29
N ALA A 21 -23.58 -43.87 11.58
CA ALA A 21 -23.40 -42.50 12.02
C ALA A 21 -22.12 -42.00 11.32
N ARG A 22 -22.27 -41.11 10.33
CA ARG A 22 -21.13 -40.46 9.70
C ARG A 22 -20.43 -39.66 10.79
N SER A 23 -19.28 -40.13 11.26
CA SER A 23 -18.44 -39.33 12.14
C SER A 23 -17.92 -38.14 11.35
N TYR A 24 -18.16 -36.93 11.83
CA TYR A 24 -17.52 -35.74 11.27
C TYR A 24 -16.00 -35.87 11.39
N ALA A 25 -15.26 -35.32 10.42
CA ALA A 25 -13.82 -35.21 10.51
C ALA A 25 -13.41 -34.33 11.70
N THR A 26 -12.24 -34.60 12.29
CA THR A 26 -11.68 -33.80 13.38
C THR A 26 -11.28 -32.42 12.86
N PHE A 27 -11.71 -31.36 13.55
CA PHE A 27 -11.33 -29.99 13.21
C PHE A 27 -9.85 -29.73 13.52
N ASN A 28 -9.09 -29.26 12.53
CA ASN A 28 -7.72 -28.82 12.69
C ASN A 28 -7.67 -27.29 12.82
N TRP A 29 -7.33 -26.75 13.99
CA TRP A 29 -7.29 -25.30 14.21
C TRP A 29 -6.12 -24.61 13.49
N GLU A 30 -5.08 -25.35 13.12
CA GLU A 30 -3.92 -24.84 12.35
C GLU A 30 -4.20 -24.76 10.86
N ASP A 31 -5.23 -25.48 10.38
CA ASP A 31 -5.73 -25.42 9.01
C ASP A 31 -7.28 -25.58 8.99
N PRO A 32 -8.03 -24.57 9.45
CA PRO A 32 -9.47 -24.67 9.73
C PRO A 32 -10.32 -25.11 8.53
N LEU A 33 -9.88 -24.79 7.32
CA LEU A 33 -10.59 -25.06 6.07
C LEU A 33 -9.87 -26.13 5.23
N ASN A 34 -8.88 -26.83 5.80
CA ASN A 34 -8.05 -27.81 5.10
C ASN A 34 -7.48 -27.27 3.78
N ALA A 35 -6.94 -26.05 3.80
CA ALA A 35 -6.31 -25.39 2.67
C ALA A 35 -5.20 -26.24 2.03
N LYS A 36 -4.53 -27.09 2.82
CA LYS A 36 -3.53 -28.04 2.30
C LYS A 36 -4.06 -28.96 1.20
N ASN A 37 -5.35 -29.27 1.18
CA ASN A 37 -5.96 -30.08 0.12
C ASN A 37 -6.03 -29.38 -1.24
N LEU A 38 -5.77 -28.07 -1.29
CA LEU A 38 -5.75 -27.27 -2.51
C LEU A 38 -4.34 -27.14 -3.12
N PHE A 39 -3.32 -27.62 -2.42
CA PHE A 39 -1.93 -27.50 -2.82
C PHE A 39 -1.46 -28.75 -3.56
N THR A 40 -0.57 -28.55 -4.52
CA THR A 40 0.12 -29.65 -5.20
C THR A 40 1.19 -30.24 -4.28
N GLU A 41 1.68 -31.45 -4.60
CA GLU A 41 2.78 -32.08 -3.86
C GLU A 41 4.04 -31.19 -3.86
N ASP A 42 4.37 -30.57 -5.00
CA ASP A 42 5.50 -29.65 -5.11
C ASP A 42 5.32 -28.41 -4.21
N GLU A 43 4.12 -27.83 -4.17
CA GLU A 43 3.83 -26.67 -3.31
C GLU A 43 3.95 -27.00 -1.84
N LEU A 44 3.50 -28.19 -1.42
CA LEU A 44 3.66 -28.67 -0.06
C LEU A 44 5.14 -28.89 0.28
N ALA A 45 5.90 -29.55 -0.60
CA ALA A 45 7.32 -29.81 -0.39
C ALA A 45 8.15 -28.51 -0.28
N ILE A 46 7.83 -27.51 -1.11
CA ILE A 46 8.44 -26.18 -1.07
C ILE A 46 8.08 -25.47 0.24
N ALA A 47 6.81 -25.48 0.63
CA ALA A 47 6.36 -24.86 1.87
C ALA A 47 7.04 -25.49 3.10
N GLU A 48 7.18 -26.81 3.14
CA GLU A 48 7.89 -27.52 4.21
C GLU A 48 9.38 -27.19 4.24
N THR A 49 10.02 -27.07 3.08
CA THR A 49 11.44 -26.67 2.99
C THR A 49 11.66 -25.25 3.50
N ALA A 50 10.79 -24.32 3.09
CA ALA A 50 10.83 -22.93 3.56
C ALA A 50 10.57 -22.84 5.07
N GLU A 51 9.55 -23.54 5.59
CA GLU A 51 9.22 -23.56 7.03
C GLU A 51 10.39 -24.11 7.86
N ARG A 52 10.98 -25.24 7.44
CA ARG A 52 12.12 -25.84 8.12
C ARG A 52 13.30 -24.87 8.21
N TYR A 53 13.67 -24.25 7.08
CA TYR A 53 14.71 -23.21 7.08
C TYR A 53 14.36 -22.06 8.02
N CYS A 54 13.13 -21.55 7.96
CA CYS A 54 12.70 -20.43 8.78
C CYS A 54 12.78 -20.75 10.29
N GLN A 55 12.31 -21.92 10.71
CA GLN A 55 12.33 -22.32 12.13
C GLN A 55 13.73 -22.67 12.63
N GLU A 56 14.57 -23.33 11.82
CA GLU A 56 15.91 -23.76 12.24
C GLU A 56 16.95 -22.63 12.15
N ARG A 57 16.80 -21.73 11.18
CA ARG A 57 17.83 -20.73 10.84
C ARG A 57 17.42 -19.31 11.17
N LEU A 58 16.19 -18.89 10.87
CA LEU A 58 15.77 -17.49 11.06
C LEU A 58 15.20 -17.22 12.46
N GLN A 59 14.33 -18.09 12.95
CA GLN A 59 13.65 -17.92 14.25
C GLN A 59 14.63 -17.75 15.42
N PRO A 60 15.78 -18.46 15.52
CA PRO A 60 16.72 -18.28 16.63
C PRO A 60 17.43 -16.93 16.65
N ARG A 61 17.58 -16.26 15.49
CA ARG A 61 18.34 -15.00 15.37
C ARG A 61 17.47 -13.74 15.37
N VAL A 62 16.17 -13.87 15.15
CA VAL A 62 15.25 -12.73 14.97
C VAL A 62 15.19 -11.78 16.17
N LEU A 63 15.25 -12.31 17.40
CA LEU A 63 15.12 -11.48 18.61
C LEU A 63 16.27 -10.46 18.70
N GLN A 64 17.50 -10.95 18.58
CA GLN A 64 18.67 -10.10 18.67
C GLN A 64 18.80 -9.19 17.45
N ALA A 65 18.51 -9.72 16.24
CA ALA A 65 18.47 -8.92 15.01
C ALA A 65 17.49 -7.74 15.13
N TYR A 66 16.31 -7.95 15.72
CA TYR A 66 15.30 -6.92 15.93
C TYR A 66 15.72 -5.89 16.99
N ARG A 67 16.38 -6.33 18.08
CA ARG A 67 16.92 -5.43 19.13
C ARG A 67 17.97 -4.49 18.55
N ASP A 68 18.94 -5.05 17.83
CA ASP A 68 20.12 -4.34 17.36
C ASP A 68 19.92 -3.57 16.06
N GLU A 69 18.73 -3.67 15.44
CA GLU A 69 18.46 -3.16 14.08
C GLU A 69 19.46 -3.71 13.05
N HIS A 70 19.83 -4.98 13.21
CA HIS A 70 20.84 -5.63 12.40
C HIS A 70 20.23 -6.64 11.44
N TYR A 71 20.59 -6.52 10.17
CA TYR A 71 20.25 -7.49 9.13
C TYR A 71 21.51 -8.21 8.67
N ASP A 72 21.51 -9.54 8.78
CA ASP A 72 22.57 -10.40 8.27
C ASP A 72 22.34 -10.67 6.78
N ALA A 73 23.20 -10.10 5.93
CA ALA A 73 23.11 -10.25 4.47
C ALA A 73 23.21 -11.72 4.00
N LYS A 74 23.84 -12.60 4.80
CA LYS A 74 23.93 -14.03 4.50
C LYS A 74 22.57 -14.72 4.44
N ILE A 75 21.52 -14.14 5.01
CA ILE A 75 20.16 -14.67 4.90
C ILE A 75 19.75 -14.80 3.42
N LEU A 76 20.11 -13.84 2.56
CA LEU A 76 19.80 -13.95 1.13
C LEU A 76 20.62 -15.04 0.44
N GLU A 77 21.89 -15.22 0.81
CA GLU A 77 22.71 -16.34 0.33
C GLU A 77 22.11 -17.70 0.74
N GLU A 78 21.77 -17.86 2.02
CA GLU A 78 21.12 -19.08 2.55
C GLU A 78 19.78 -19.37 1.82
N MET A 79 18.96 -18.34 1.58
CA MET A 79 17.72 -18.47 0.80
C MET A 79 17.99 -18.86 -0.66
N GLY A 80 19.07 -18.34 -1.25
CA GLY A 80 19.49 -18.66 -2.62
C GLY A 80 19.97 -20.10 -2.78
N GLU A 81 20.71 -20.64 -1.80
CA GLU A 81 21.12 -22.05 -1.76
C GLU A 81 19.94 -23.02 -1.78
N LEU A 82 18.80 -22.61 -1.22
CA LEU A 82 17.56 -23.36 -1.17
C LEU A 82 16.60 -23.08 -2.35
N GLY A 83 16.97 -22.18 -3.27
CA GLY A 83 16.14 -21.81 -4.42
C GLY A 83 14.90 -20.99 -4.05
N LEU A 84 14.92 -20.27 -2.92
CA LEU A 84 13.78 -19.48 -2.44
C LEU A 84 13.72 -18.08 -3.06
N LEU A 85 14.83 -17.59 -3.62
CA LEU A 85 14.90 -16.28 -4.29
C LEU A 85 14.49 -16.37 -5.76
N GLY A 86 13.72 -15.38 -6.23
CA GLY A 86 13.21 -15.36 -7.60
C GLY A 86 12.43 -16.61 -7.98
N SER A 87 11.80 -17.28 -7.01
CA SER A 87 11.36 -18.68 -7.16
C SER A 87 10.40 -18.92 -8.34
N SER A 88 9.59 -17.93 -8.74
CA SER A 88 8.70 -18.04 -9.89
C SER A 88 9.34 -17.73 -11.26
N ILE A 89 10.59 -17.27 -11.29
CA ILE A 89 11.31 -16.98 -12.53
C ILE A 89 11.71 -18.30 -13.20
N LYS A 90 11.46 -18.39 -14.51
CA LYS A 90 11.82 -19.57 -15.31
C LYS A 90 13.21 -19.36 -15.91
N GLY A 91 14.12 -20.30 -15.68
CA GLY A 91 15.50 -20.24 -16.15
C GLY A 91 16.42 -19.46 -15.19
N TYR A 92 17.62 -19.12 -15.67
CA TYR A 92 18.61 -18.30 -14.95
C TYR A 92 18.98 -18.80 -13.53
N GLY A 93 18.90 -20.12 -13.30
CA GLY A 93 19.16 -20.73 -11.99
C GLY A 93 18.04 -20.55 -10.95
N CYS A 94 16.86 -20.06 -11.35
CA CYS A 94 15.68 -19.94 -10.49
C CYS A 94 14.82 -21.21 -10.55
N ALA A 95 14.02 -21.44 -9.51
CA ALA A 95 13.24 -22.67 -9.34
C ALA A 95 12.07 -22.84 -10.32
N GLY A 96 11.53 -21.76 -10.89
CA GLY A 96 10.42 -21.79 -11.84
C GLY A 96 9.08 -22.28 -11.28
N VAL A 97 8.83 -22.06 -9.99
CA VAL A 97 7.65 -22.59 -9.27
C VAL A 97 6.39 -21.74 -9.47
N SER A 98 5.24 -22.27 -9.07
CA SER A 98 3.94 -21.58 -9.15
C SER A 98 3.90 -20.31 -8.30
N SER A 99 2.97 -19.39 -8.61
CA SER A 99 2.74 -18.21 -7.78
C SER A 99 2.28 -18.61 -6.38
N VAL A 100 1.52 -19.70 -6.24
CA VAL A 100 1.12 -20.20 -4.92
C VAL A 100 2.32 -20.71 -4.12
N ALA A 101 3.23 -21.49 -4.72
CA ALA A 101 4.47 -21.89 -4.07
C ALA A 101 5.29 -20.68 -3.59
N GLY A 102 5.47 -19.67 -4.46
CA GLY A 102 6.12 -18.41 -4.09
C GLY A 102 5.46 -17.70 -2.90
N GLY A 103 4.12 -17.66 -2.88
CA GLY A 103 3.35 -17.14 -1.76
C GLY A 103 3.55 -17.93 -0.46
N LEU A 104 3.60 -19.27 -0.53
CA LEU A 104 3.82 -20.13 0.64
C LEU A 104 5.22 -19.92 1.23
N ILE A 105 6.24 -19.66 0.41
CA ILE A 105 7.58 -19.26 0.90
C ILE A 105 7.47 -17.95 1.68
N THR A 106 6.80 -16.92 1.14
CA THR A 106 6.66 -15.64 1.85
C THR A 106 5.89 -15.78 3.16
N ARG A 107 4.88 -16.66 3.21
CA ARG A 107 4.13 -17.01 4.43
C ARG A 107 5.05 -17.61 5.50
N ALA A 108 5.89 -18.57 5.14
CA ALA A 108 6.85 -19.18 6.07
C ALA A 108 7.88 -18.15 6.61
N VAL A 109 8.42 -17.29 5.75
CA VAL A 109 9.41 -16.29 6.15
C VAL A 109 8.80 -15.22 7.07
N GLU A 110 7.60 -14.72 6.75
CA GLU A 110 6.95 -13.68 7.56
C GLU A 110 6.32 -14.21 8.85
N ARG A 111 6.04 -15.53 8.93
CA ARG A 111 5.76 -16.20 10.21
C ARG A 111 6.87 -15.97 11.23
N VAL A 112 8.12 -15.89 10.78
CA VAL A 112 9.25 -15.47 11.62
C VAL A 112 9.28 -13.95 11.76
N ASP A 113 9.45 -13.20 10.67
CA ASP A 113 9.53 -11.74 10.69
C ASP A 113 9.24 -11.08 9.33
N SER A 114 8.42 -10.04 9.35
CA SER A 114 8.13 -9.21 8.17
C SER A 114 9.36 -8.53 7.57
N GLY A 115 10.39 -8.23 8.36
CA GLY A 115 11.64 -7.65 7.90
C GLY A 115 12.44 -8.59 7.01
N TYR A 116 12.55 -9.87 7.39
CA TYR A 116 13.17 -10.90 6.55
C TYR A 116 12.42 -11.12 5.25
N ARG A 117 11.08 -11.22 5.32
CA ARG A 117 10.24 -11.31 4.11
C ARG A 117 10.37 -10.05 3.25
N SER A 118 10.61 -8.87 3.84
CA SER A 118 10.81 -7.61 3.08
C SER A 118 12.10 -7.63 2.28
N GLY A 119 13.21 -8.07 2.87
CA GLY A 119 14.47 -8.25 2.14
C GLY A 119 14.32 -9.23 0.97
N MET A 120 13.63 -10.35 1.20
CA MET A 120 13.34 -11.37 0.18
C MET A 120 12.42 -10.85 -0.94
N SER A 121 11.35 -10.11 -0.61
CA SER A 121 10.42 -9.55 -1.59
C SER A 121 11.10 -8.52 -2.49
N VAL A 122 11.98 -7.68 -1.94
CA VAL A 122 12.75 -6.71 -2.73
C VAL A 122 13.66 -7.44 -3.72
N GLN A 123 14.41 -8.44 -3.25
CA GLN A 123 15.28 -9.25 -4.08
C GLN A 123 14.48 -9.94 -5.21
N SER A 124 13.46 -10.72 -4.85
CA SER A 124 12.75 -11.60 -5.77
C SER A 124 11.76 -10.87 -6.68
N SER A 125 10.85 -10.09 -6.09
CA SER A 125 9.70 -9.54 -6.82
C SER A 125 10.03 -8.18 -7.45
N LEU A 126 10.78 -7.33 -6.76
CA LEU A 126 11.02 -5.98 -7.22
C LEU A 126 12.21 -5.90 -8.18
N VAL A 127 13.37 -6.46 -7.81
CA VAL A 127 14.60 -6.35 -8.58
C VAL A 127 14.71 -7.48 -9.61
N MET A 128 14.78 -8.73 -9.17
CA MET A 128 14.86 -9.88 -10.10
C MET A 128 13.65 -9.93 -11.03
N GLY A 129 12.44 -9.73 -10.48
CA GLY A 129 11.21 -9.65 -11.27
C GLY A 129 11.24 -8.52 -12.32
N GLY A 130 11.72 -7.33 -11.95
CA GLY A 130 11.87 -6.21 -12.87
C GLY A 130 12.86 -6.48 -14.01
N ILE A 131 14.02 -7.08 -13.69
CA ILE A 131 15.02 -7.49 -14.69
C ILE A 131 14.45 -8.58 -15.61
N TYR A 132 13.75 -9.57 -15.06
CA TYR A 132 13.18 -10.66 -15.84
C TYR A 132 12.08 -10.18 -16.80
N GLU A 133 11.21 -9.28 -16.36
CA GLU A 133 10.08 -8.78 -17.17
C GLU A 133 10.51 -7.72 -18.19
N PHE A 134 11.43 -6.83 -17.83
CA PHE A 134 11.73 -5.63 -18.62
C PHE A 134 13.18 -5.50 -19.10
N GLY A 135 14.09 -6.31 -18.59
CA GLY A 135 15.49 -6.27 -18.99
C GLY A 135 15.74 -6.93 -20.34
N THR A 136 16.88 -6.59 -20.96
CA THR A 136 17.38 -7.32 -22.13
C THR A 136 17.86 -8.71 -21.73
N GLU A 137 18.02 -9.62 -22.69
CA GLU A 137 18.57 -10.95 -22.40
C GLU A 137 19.99 -10.87 -21.80
N GLU A 138 20.81 -9.92 -22.26
CA GLU A 138 22.15 -9.70 -21.67
C GLU A 138 22.06 -9.26 -20.21
N GLN A 139 21.09 -8.42 -19.84
CA GLN A 139 20.86 -8.03 -18.45
C GLN A 139 20.39 -9.24 -17.62
N LYS A 140 19.48 -10.06 -18.15
CA LYS A 140 18.98 -11.24 -17.45
C LYS A 140 20.09 -12.25 -17.16
N GLU A 141 20.87 -12.62 -18.18
CA GLU A 141 21.99 -13.56 -18.06
C GLU A 141 23.09 -13.06 -17.12
N ARG A 142 23.32 -11.74 -17.11
CA ARG A 142 24.34 -11.12 -16.25
C ARG A 142 23.94 -11.07 -14.78
N PHE A 143 22.68 -10.73 -14.48
CA PHE A 143 22.27 -10.41 -13.12
C PHE A 143 21.53 -11.55 -12.42
N LEU A 144 20.57 -12.19 -13.09
CA LEU A 144 19.65 -13.13 -12.43
C LEU A 144 20.35 -14.35 -11.81
N PRO A 145 21.36 -14.99 -12.43
CA PRO A 145 22.00 -16.18 -11.85
C PRO A 145 22.76 -15.92 -10.53
N GLU A 146 23.36 -14.74 -10.36
CA GLU A 146 24.02 -14.38 -9.09
C GLU A 146 23.00 -13.89 -8.05
N MET A 147 21.94 -13.20 -8.48
CA MET A 147 20.84 -12.79 -7.60
C MET A 147 20.05 -13.98 -7.06
N ALA A 148 19.82 -15.01 -7.89
CA ALA A 148 19.15 -16.25 -7.50
C ALA A 148 19.92 -17.02 -6.42
N ARG A 149 21.26 -16.93 -6.43
CA ARG A 149 22.14 -17.49 -5.40
C ARG A 149 22.32 -16.57 -4.18
N GLY A 150 21.69 -15.40 -4.17
CA GLY A 150 21.85 -14.40 -3.10
C GLY A 150 23.22 -13.74 -3.03
N LYS A 151 24.11 -13.98 -4.01
CA LYS A 151 25.48 -13.42 -4.07
C LYS A 151 25.53 -11.99 -4.60
N LEU A 152 24.45 -11.57 -5.26
CA LEU A 152 24.27 -10.21 -5.74
C LEU A 152 22.97 -9.66 -5.16
N ILE A 153 23.05 -8.62 -4.35
CA ILE A 153 21.91 -8.07 -3.61
C ILE A 153 21.31 -6.88 -4.36
N GLY A 154 20.00 -6.91 -4.52
CA GLY A 154 19.20 -5.89 -5.17
C GLY A 154 18.53 -4.92 -4.20
N ALA A 155 18.41 -3.66 -4.62
CA ALA A 155 17.52 -2.66 -4.03
C ALA A 155 16.64 -1.99 -5.10
N PHE A 156 15.43 -1.57 -4.74
CA PHE A 156 14.44 -0.99 -5.66
C PHE A 156 14.14 0.47 -5.31
N GLY A 157 14.66 1.41 -6.10
CA GLY A 157 14.56 2.86 -5.88
C GLY A 157 13.40 3.51 -6.63
N LEU A 158 12.24 3.63 -5.97
CA LEU A 158 11.07 4.33 -6.53
C LEU A 158 10.70 5.57 -5.69
N THR A 159 10.34 5.36 -4.43
CA THR A 159 9.86 6.36 -3.47
C THR A 159 10.90 7.46 -3.20
N GLU A 160 10.41 8.69 -3.11
CA GLU A 160 11.22 9.89 -2.82
C GLU A 160 10.69 10.63 -1.59
N PRO A 161 11.47 11.51 -0.96
CA PRO A 161 11.03 12.28 0.20
C PRO A 161 9.70 13.03 -0.02
N ASN A 162 9.49 13.58 -1.22
CA ASN A 162 8.30 14.34 -1.58
C ASN A 162 7.22 13.48 -2.28
N HIS A 163 7.54 12.23 -2.63
CA HIS A 163 6.70 11.39 -3.51
C HIS A 163 6.64 9.94 -3.02
N GLY A 164 5.61 9.64 -2.21
CA GLY A 164 5.25 8.28 -1.79
C GLY A 164 4.09 7.71 -2.60
N SER A 165 2.86 8.13 -2.28
CA SER A 165 1.65 7.66 -2.94
C SER A 165 1.49 8.13 -4.39
N ASP A 166 2.17 9.22 -4.77
CA ASP A 166 2.25 9.72 -6.15
C ASP A 166 3.68 9.60 -6.70
N PRO A 167 4.09 8.41 -7.18
CA PRO A 167 5.38 8.25 -7.82
C PRO A 167 5.45 8.89 -9.22
N GLY A 168 4.33 9.32 -9.82
CA GLY A 168 4.33 9.96 -11.14
C GLY A 168 5.03 11.33 -11.11
N SER A 169 4.94 12.01 -9.97
CA SER A 169 5.55 13.32 -9.77
C SER A 169 7.04 13.31 -9.40
N MET A 170 7.69 12.13 -9.34
CA MET A 170 9.10 11.98 -8.95
C MET A 170 10.06 13.02 -9.57
N GLU A 171 11.04 13.47 -8.79
CA GLU A 171 12.03 14.49 -9.11
C GLU A 171 13.33 13.88 -9.64
N SER A 172 13.65 12.63 -9.30
CA SER A 172 14.87 11.97 -9.80
C SER A 172 14.89 11.95 -11.33
N VAL A 173 15.99 12.42 -11.91
CA VAL A 173 16.15 12.67 -13.34
C VAL A 173 17.37 11.93 -13.88
N ALA A 174 17.24 11.44 -15.10
CA ALA A 174 18.33 10.89 -15.91
C ALA A 174 18.50 11.78 -17.15
N LYS A 175 19.71 12.30 -17.35
CA LYS A 175 20.07 13.12 -18.53
C LYS A 175 21.24 12.47 -19.28
N PRO A 176 21.45 12.73 -20.58
CA PRO A 176 22.66 12.30 -21.26
C PRO A 176 23.90 12.76 -20.50
N HIS A 177 24.88 11.87 -20.33
CA HIS A 177 26.10 12.22 -19.60
C HIS A 177 26.88 13.29 -20.38
N PRO A 178 27.34 14.38 -19.74
CA PRO A 178 27.87 15.55 -20.44
C PRO A 178 29.13 15.26 -21.27
N THR A 179 29.93 14.26 -20.87
CA THR A 179 31.23 13.94 -21.51
C THR A 179 31.41 12.49 -21.93
N LYS A 180 30.50 11.56 -21.58
CA LYS A 180 30.64 10.12 -21.85
C LYS A 180 29.50 9.69 -22.77
N LYS A 181 29.84 9.40 -24.03
CA LYS A 181 28.85 8.93 -25.01
C LYS A 181 28.32 7.55 -24.61
N GLY A 182 27.01 7.33 -24.75
CA GLY A 182 26.35 6.06 -24.39
C GLY A 182 26.14 5.88 -22.89
N TYR A 183 26.15 6.98 -22.12
CA TYR A 183 25.87 7.00 -20.69
C TYR A 183 24.81 8.05 -20.36
N TYR A 184 24.05 7.78 -19.30
CA TYR A 184 23.22 8.74 -18.59
C TYR A 184 23.91 9.20 -17.31
N SER A 185 23.57 10.40 -16.86
CA SER A 185 23.90 10.96 -15.55
C SER A 185 22.61 11.04 -14.73
N LEU A 186 22.54 10.29 -13.63
CA LEU A 186 21.37 10.24 -12.76
C LEU A 186 21.56 11.13 -11.53
N SER A 187 20.58 11.98 -11.25
CA SER A 187 20.58 12.87 -10.08
C SER A 187 19.23 12.82 -9.38
N GLY A 188 19.24 12.76 -8.05
CA GLY A 188 18.03 12.68 -7.23
C GLY A 188 18.21 11.92 -5.93
N ALA A 189 17.13 11.77 -5.16
CA ALA A 189 17.14 11.07 -3.89
C ALA A 189 15.95 10.13 -3.74
N LYS A 190 16.23 8.86 -3.44
CA LYS A 190 15.24 7.86 -3.02
C LYS A 190 15.34 7.64 -1.52
N THR A 191 14.21 7.36 -0.88
CA THR A 191 14.13 7.14 0.58
C THR A 191 13.28 5.93 0.91
N TRP A 192 13.48 5.37 2.11
CA TRP A 192 12.82 4.15 2.59
C TRP A 192 13.06 2.92 1.70
N ILE A 193 14.28 2.78 1.18
CA ILE A 193 14.65 1.72 0.26
C ILE A 193 15.28 0.56 1.04
N THR A 194 14.52 -0.53 1.17
CA THR A 194 15.01 -1.78 1.75
C THR A 194 16.19 -2.33 0.93
N ASN A 195 17.17 -2.90 1.64
CA ASN A 195 18.46 -3.39 1.13
C ASN A 195 19.43 -2.32 0.61
N SER A 196 19.04 -1.06 0.42
CA SER A 196 19.92 -0.06 -0.23
C SER A 196 21.30 0.11 0.44
N PRO A 197 21.48 -0.01 1.77
CA PRO A 197 22.82 0.10 2.37
C PRO A 197 23.77 -1.05 2.03
N ILE A 198 23.24 -2.22 1.65
CA ILE A 198 24.01 -3.44 1.37
C ILE A 198 23.91 -3.93 -0.09
N ALA A 199 23.09 -3.27 -0.92
CA ALA A 199 22.83 -3.71 -2.28
C ALA A 199 24.02 -3.47 -3.22
N ASP A 200 24.30 -4.44 -4.07
CA ASP A 200 25.29 -4.36 -5.16
C ASP A 200 24.69 -3.69 -6.41
N VAL A 201 23.41 -3.96 -6.68
CA VAL A 201 22.66 -3.41 -7.83
C VAL A 201 21.41 -2.69 -7.33
N LEU A 202 21.22 -1.45 -7.77
CA LEU A 202 20.05 -0.65 -7.45
C LEU A 202 19.23 -0.46 -8.73
N LEU A 203 18.03 -1.05 -8.78
CA LEU A 203 17.05 -0.76 -9.82
C LEU A 203 16.36 0.57 -9.49
N VAL A 204 16.80 1.65 -10.13
CA VAL A 204 16.33 3.01 -9.90
C VAL A 204 15.35 3.43 -11.00
N TRP A 205 14.22 4.00 -10.61
CA TRP A 205 13.28 4.64 -11.52
C TRP A 205 13.49 6.16 -11.51
N ALA A 206 13.72 6.73 -12.69
CA ALA A 206 13.96 8.17 -12.86
C ALA A 206 13.31 8.68 -14.15
N LYS A 207 12.98 9.98 -14.19
CA LYS A 207 12.47 10.65 -15.40
C LYS A 207 13.61 10.93 -16.37
N LEU A 208 13.46 10.53 -17.63
CA LEU A 208 14.36 11.00 -18.69
C LEU A 208 14.13 12.49 -18.93
N GLN A 209 15.20 13.29 -18.88
CA GLN A 209 15.11 14.74 -19.07
C GLN A 209 14.50 15.11 -20.43
N GLU A 210 14.84 14.36 -21.48
CA GLU A 210 14.42 14.65 -22.86
C GLU A 210 12.92 14.39 -23.11
N THR A 211 12.34 13.39 -22.43
CA THR A 211 10.97 12.94 -22.71
C THR A 211 10.01 13.15 -21.55
N GLY A 212 10.52 13.43 -20.35
CA GLY A 212 9.75 13.46 -19.09
C GLY A 212 9.24 12.09 -18.65
N LYS A 213 9.51 11.01 -19.40
CA LYS A 213 9.00 9.67 -19.10
C LYS A 213 9.89 8.96 -18.09
N ILE A 214 9.27 8.17 -17.22
CA ILE A 214 9.98 7.35 -16.23
C ILE A 214 10.57 6.11 -16.92
N LYS A 215 11.85 5.83 -16.67
CA LYS A 215 12.59 4.62 -17.10
C LYS A 215 13.25 3.94 -15.90
N GLY A 216 13.52 2.63 -16.03
CA GLY A 216 14.26 1.85 -15.05
C GLY A 216 15.74 1.75 -15.43
N PHE A 217 16.63 1.95 -14.45
CA PHE A 217 18.08 1.94 -14.60
C PHE A 217 18.70 0.97 -13.59
N LEU A 218 19.57 0.08 -14.05
CA LEU A 218 20.37 -0.82 -13.21
C LEU A 218 21.68 -0.13 -12.83
N VAL A 219 21.71 0.47 -11.63
CA VAL A 219 22.89 1.14 -11.10
C VAL A 219 23.75 0.13 -10.33
N GLU A 220 24.96 -0.11 -10.79
CA GLU A 220 25.91 -0.99 -10.11
C GLU A 220 26.80 -0.18 -9.17
N ARG A 221 26.73 -0.47 -7.86
CA ARG A 221 27.46 0.29 -6.83
C ARG A 221 28.96 0.33 -7.12
N LYS A 222 29.54 -0.80 -7.50
CA LYS A 222 30.98 -0.95 -7.76
C LYS A 222 31.50 -0.04 -8.88
N ASP A 223 30.63 0.36 -9.80
CA ASP A 223 31.01 1.14 -10.99
C ASP A 223 30.73 2.66 -10.79
N CYS A 224 30.13 3.04 -9.65
CA CYS A 224 29.86 4.43 -9.32
C CYS A 224 31.13 5.14 -8.82
N PRO A 225 31.54 6.28 -9.41
CA PRO A 225 32.68 7.04 -8.91
C PRO A 225 32.49 7.50 -7.46
N PRO A 226 33.57 7.58 -6.66
CA PRO A 226 33.50 8.07 -5.29
C PRO A 226 32.78 9.44 -5.21
N GLY A 227 31.83 9.56 -4.29
CA GLY A 227 31.04 10.77 -4.06
C GLY A 227 29.74 10.87 -4.86
N THR A 228 29.57 10.10 -5.94
CA THR A 228 28.36 10.19 -6.80
C THR A 228 27.17 9.40 -6.25
N LEU A 229 27.41 8.28 -5.57
CA LEU A 229 26.37 7.43 -4.99
C LEU A 229 26.58 7.28 -3.48
N GLN A 230 25.54 7.57 -2.69
CA GLN A 230 25.51 7.27 -1.26
C GLN A 230 24.22 6.52 -0.89
N THR A 231 24.34 5.55 0.01
CA THR A 231 23.20 4.75 0.48
C THR A 231 23.14 4.70 2.01
N PRO A 232 22.95 5.85 2.69
CA PRO A 232 22.95 5.88 4.15
C PRO A 232 21.78 5.07 4.70
N ALA A 233 22.03 4.33 5.79
CA ALA A 233 21.00 3.60 6.50
C ALA A 233 20.09 4.55 7.29
N ILE A 234 18.79 4.24 7.32
CA ILE A 234 17.83 4.87 8.23
C ILE A 234 17.81 4.03 9.52
N LYS A 235 18.10 4.67 10.65
CA LYS A 235 18.21 4.06 11.97
C LYS A 235 16.99 4.36 12.83
N ASP A 236 16.91 3.70 13.98
CA ASP A 236 15.93 3.95 15.04
C ASP A 236 14.49 3.72 14.58
N LYS A 237 14.30 2.67 13.77
CA LYS A 237 12.99 2.30 13.23
C LYS A 237 12.11 1.64 14.30
N ASN A 238 10.83 1.98 14.34
CA ASN A 238 9.89 1.33 15.27
C ASN A 238 9.38 -0.04 14.78
N GLY A 239 9.50 -0.34 13.48
CA GLY A 239 9.06 -1.60 12.88
C GLY A 239 9.98 -2.01 11.73
N LEU A 240 9.93 -3.28 11.36
CA LEU A 240 10.85 -3.93 10.42
C LEU A 240 12.33 -3.74 10.82
N ARG A 241 12.63 -3.79 12.12
CA ARG A 241 13.99 -3.53 12.65
C ARG A 241 15.00 -4.60 12.21
N ALA A 242 14.55 -5.84 12.03
CA ALA A 242 15.36 -6.91 11.45
C ALA A 242 15.46 -6.82 9.90
N SER A 243 15.31 -5.62 9.34
CA SER A 243 15.49 -5.33 7.91
C SER A 243 16.29 -4.05 7.75
N ILE A 244 17.33 -4.11 6.93
CA ILE A 244 18.14 -2.94 6.60
C ILE A 244 17.40 -2.08 5.57
N THR A 245 17.23 -0.80 5.90
CA THR A 245 16.54 0.18 5.06
C THR A 245 17.38 1.44 4.99
N GLY A 246 17.46 2.07 3.83
CA GLY A 246 18.25 3.27 3.64
C GLY A 246 17.70 4.21 2.59
N MET A 247 18.55 5.13 2.17
CA MET A 247 18.32 6.03 1.05
C MET A 247 19.14 5.60 -0.15
N ILE A 248 18.87 6.22 -1.30
CA ILE A 248 19.74 6.22 -2.47
C ILE A 248 19.91 7.68 -2.88
N GLN A 249 21.08 8.24 -2.64
CA GLN A 249 21.41 9.61 -3.00
C GLN A 249 22.32 9.57 -4.23
N MET A 250 21.89 10.22 -5.29
CA MET A 250 22.54 10.23 -6.59
C MET A 250 22.91 11.66 -6.94
N ASP A 251 24.20 11.91 -7.10
CA ASP A 251 24.76 13.14 -7.62
C ASP A 251 25.52 12.80 -8.91
N GLU A 252 24.85 13.02 -10.05
CA GLU A 252 25.41 12.82 -11.39
C GLU A 252 26.02 11.41 -11.60
N VAL A 253 25.32 10.37 -11.12
CA VAL A 253 25.77 8.99 -11.21
C VAL A 253 25.83 8.54 -12.68
N PRO A 254 27.01 8.18 -13.21
CA PRO A 254 27.13 7.72 -14.59
C PRO A 254 26.61 6.28 -14.73
N VAL A 255 25.62 6.08 -15.59
CA VAL A 255 25.03 4.76 -15.86
C VAL A 255 25.09 4.47 -17.37
N PRO A 256 25.65 3.33 -17.81
CA PRO A 256 25.64 2.96 -19.23
C PRO A 256 24.22 2.90 -19.78
N GLU A 257 24.02 3.31 -21.03
CA GLU A 257 22.73 3.16 -21.72
C GLU A 257 22.27 1.70 -21.76
N ALA A 258 23.21 0.76 -21.87
CA ALA A 258 22.94 -0.69 -21.80
C ALA A 258 22.39 -1.18 -20.45
N ASN A 259 22.44 -0.36 -19.39
CA ASN A 259 21.85 -0.66 -18.08
C ASN A 259 20.46 -0.01 -17.91
N MET A 260 19.95 0.71 -18.91
CA MET A 260 18.56 1.18 -18.94
C MET A 260 17.65 0.08 -19.51
N PHE A 261 16.44 -0.06 -18.98
CA PHE A 261 15.45 -0.94 -19.60
C PHE A 261 14.98 -0.37 -20.95
N PRO A 262 14.97 -1.19 -22.03
CA PRO A 262 14.74 -0.70 -23.39
C PRO A 262 13.32 -0.15 -23.58
N ASP A 263 12.30 -0.97 -23.30
CA ASP A 263 10.95 -0.74 -23.80
C ASP A 263 9.98 -0.19 -22.78
N VAL A 264 10.16 -0.52 -21.49
CA VAL A 264 9.21 -0.13 -20.45
C VAL A 264 9.31 1.37 -20.15
N GLU A 265 8.16 2.04 -20.02
CA GLU A 265 8.06 3.49 -19.76
C GLU A 265 6.93 3.82 -18.79
N GLY A 266 7.09 4.95 -18.09
CA GLY A 266 6.09 5.46 -17.17
C GLY A 266 5.93 4.56 -15.93
N LEU A 267 4.75 4.61 -15.33
CA LEU A 267 4.46 3.88 -14.09
C LEU A 267 4.16 2.38 -14.32
N LYS A 268 4.02 1.93 -15.57
CA LYS A 268 3.73 0.52 -15.88
C LYS A 268 4.80 -0.41 -15.30
N GLY A 269 6.07 -0.08 -15.54
CA GLY A 269 7.22 -0.87 -15.07
C GLY A 269 7.25 -1.05 -13.55
N PRO A 270 7.34 0.04 -12.75
CA PRO A 270 7.37 -0.12 -11.31
C PRO A 270 6.08 -0.77 -10.79
N PHE A 271 4.90 -0.44 -11.33
CA PHE A 271 3.65 -1.03 -10.82
C PHE A 271 3.51 -2.53 -11.09
N SER A 272 4.06 -3.06 -12.20
CA SER A 272 4.16 -4.51 -12.40
C SER A 272 4.98 -5.17 -11.28
N CYS A 273 6.16 -4.62 -10.96
CA CYS A 273 7.00 -5.10 -9.85
C CYS A 273 6.24 -5.07 -8.51
N LEU A 274 5.60 -3.94 -8.19
CA LEU A 274 4.83 -3.78 -6.94
C LEU A 274 3.68 -4.78 -6.87
N ASN A 275 2.98 -5.06 -7.96
CA ASN A 275 1.89 -6.05 -7.96
C ASN A 275 2.39 -7.46 -7.62
N SER A 276 3.56 -7.86 -8.11
CA SER A 276 4.19 -9.13 -7.73
C SER A 276 4.53 -9.16 -6.23
N ALA A 277 5.13 -8.09 -5.71
CA ALA A 277 5.46 -7.98 -4.28
C ALA A 277 4.21 -7.98 -3.37
N ARG A 278 3.17 -7.22 -3.74
CA ARG A 278 1.88 -7.13 -3.03
C ARG A 278 1.19 -8.48 -2.90
N TYR A 279 1.24 -9.30 -3.95
CA TYR A 279 0.72 -10.66 -3.89
C TYR A 279 1.47 -11.50 -2.84
N GLY A 280 2.81 -11.48 -2.82
CA GLY A 280 3.59 -12.17 -1.80
C GLY A 280 3.28 -11.66 -0.38
N ILE A 281 3.19 -10.35 -0.18
CA ILE A 281 2.81 -9.74 1.10
C ILE A 281 1.45 -10.27 1.58
N SER A 282 0.48 -10.47 0.69
CA SER A 282 -0.85 -10.94 1.07
C SER A 282 -0.86 -12.32 1.74
N LEU A 283 0.01 -13.26 1.34
CA LEU A 283 0.19 -14.53 2.05
C LEU A 283 1.16 -14.39 3.23
N GLY A 284 2.21 -13.57 3.08
CA GLY A 284 3.19 -13.30 4.12
C GLY A 284 2.56 -12.88 5.45
N VAL A 285 1.69 -11.87 5.44
CA VAL A 285 1.07 -11.35 6.68
C VAL A 285 0.13 -12.35 7.37
N MET A 286 -0.37 -13.36 6.64
CA MET A 286 -1.10 -14.47 7.26
C MET A 286 -0.15 -15.38 8.06
N GLY A 287 1.09 -15.55 7.63
CA GLY A 287 2.13 -16.23 8.41
C GLY A 287 2.40 -15.54 9.75
N ALA A 288 2.57 -14.21 9.76
CA ALA A 288 2.73 -13.44 11.00
C ALA A 288 1.50 -13.56 11.91
N LEU A 289 0.28 -13.53 11.35
CA LEU A 289 -0.95 -13.75 12.11
C LEU A 289 -1.00 -15.16 12.73
N GLU A 290 -0.57 -16.19 12.01
CA GLU A 290 -0.56 -17.56 12.52
C GLU A 290 0.46 -17.77 13.64
N ASP A 291 1.65 -17.16 13.55
CA ASP A 291 2.62 -17.16 14.67
C ASP A 291 2.02 -16.49 15.91
N ALA A 292 1.36 -15.34 15.73
CA ALA A 292 0.66 -14.64 16.80
C ALA A 292 -0.45 -15.50 17.43
N ILE A 293 -1.24 -16.21 16.61
CA ILE A 293 -2.28 -17.14 17.09
C ILE A 293 -1.64 -18.27 17.90
N ALA A 294 -0.59 -18.91 17.38
CA ALA A 294 0.08 -20.02 18.04
C ALA A 294 0.64 -19.60 19.41
N ARG A 295 1.34 -18.47 19.48
CA ARG A 295 1.88 -17.93 20.74
C ARG A 295 0.78 -17.56 21.71
N ALA A 296 -0.25 -16.84 21.26
CA ALA A 296 -1.36 -16.42 22.11
C ALA A 296 -2.13 -17.63 22.67
N ARG A 297 -2.35 -18.66 21.85
CA ARG A 297 -2.99 -19.91 22.27
C ARG A 297 -2.15 -20.64 23.32
N THR A 298 -0.85 -20.83 23.09
CA THR A 298 0.05 -21.48 24.04
C THR A 298 0.08 -20.72 25.36
N TYR A 299 0.29 -19.40 25.32
CA TYR A 299 0.28 -18.56 26.52
C TYR A 299 -1.05 -18.65 27.26
N ALA A 300 -2.18 -18.64 26.55
CA ALA A 300 -3.50 -18.74 27.17
C ALA A 300 -3.77 -20.10 27.84
N LEU A 301 -3.22 -21.19 27.31
CA LEU A 301 -3.34 -22.53 27.89
C LEU A 301 -2.47 -22.70 29.14
N GLU A 302 -1.30 -22.07 29.17
CA GLU A 302 -0.33 -22.21 30.26
C GLU A 302 -0.56 -21.22 31.40
N ARG A 303 -0.86 -19.95 31.09
CA ARG A 303 -1.02 -18.89 32.07
C ARG A 303 -2.30 -19.09 32.88
N LYS A 304 -2.15 -19.17 34.20
CA LYS A 304 -3.27 -19.34 35.15
C LYS A 304 -3.67 -18.03 35.81
N GLN A 305 -4.97 -17.76 35.90
CA GLN A 305 -5.58 -16.63 36.63
C GLN A 305 -6.94 -17.03 37.21
N PHE A 306 -7.38 -16.32 38.24
CA PHE A 306 -8.62 -16.54 39.00
C PHE A 306 -8.91 -18.01 39.32
N LYS A 307 -8.56 -18.42 40.54
CA LYS A 307 -8.72 -19.81 41.03
C LYS A 307 -7.92 -20.84 40.21
N GLY A 308 -6.75 -20.43 39.70
CA GLY A 308 -5.81 -21.33 39.01
C GLY A 308 -6.26 -21.81 37.63
N ASN A 309 -7.29 -21.21 37.03
CA ASN A 309 -7.78 -21.59 35.70
C ASN A 309 -6.87 -21.04 34.61
N PRO A 310 -6.66 -21.79 33.50
CA PRO A 310 -5.98 -21.24 32.33
C PRO A 310 -6.78 -20.08 31.72
N LEU A 311 -6.09 -19.08 31.16
CA LEU A 311 -6.75 -17.96 30.47
C LEU A 311 -7.68 -18.45 29.34
N ALA A 312 -7.28 -19.51 28.64
CA ALA A 312 -8.07 -20.11 27.56
C ALA A 312 -9.47 -20.60 27.99
N ARG A 313 -9.76 -20.70 29.30
CA ARG A 313 -11.11 -21.02 29.81
C ARG A 313 -12.11 -19.86 29.62
N TYR A 314 -11.64 -18.62 29.53
CA TYR A 314 -12.54 -17.46 29.52
C TYR A 314 -13.06 -17.14 28.11
N GLN A 315 -14.36 -16.82 28.03
CA GLN A 315 -15.07 -16.59 26.76
C GLN A 315 -14.40 -15.51 25.89
N LEU A 316 -13.96 -14.40 26.50
CA LEU A 316 -13.32 -13.31 25.77
C LEU A 316 -11.96 -13.71 25.19
N ILE A 317 -11.24 -14.65 25.81
CA ILE A 317 -9.98 -15.17 25.27
C ILE A 317 -10.26 -16.08 24.07
N GLN A 318 -11.24 -16.98 24.19
CA GLN A 318 -11.63 -17.86 23.07
C GLN A 318 -12.18 -17.08 21.88
N LYS A 319 -12.96 -16.01 22.11
CA LYS A 319 -13.46 -15.13 21.05
C LYS A 319 -12.31 -14.55 20.22
N LYS A 320 -11.28 -14.00 20.88
CA LYS A 320 -10.11 -13.41 20.20
C LYS A 320 -9.39 -14.42 19.31
N LEU A 321 -9.20 -15.65 19.81
CA LEU A 321 -8.58 -16.73 19.05
C LEU A 321 -9.46 -17.16 17.86
N ALA A 322 -10.77 -17.27 18.06
CA ALA A 322 -11.71 -17.66 17.00
C ALA A 322 -11.76 -16.64 15.85
N ASP A 323 -11.81 -15.34 16.18
CA ASP A 323 -11.79 -14.26 15.18
C ASP A 323 -10.49 -14.31 14.36
N ALA A 324 -9.34 -14.42 15.04
CA ALA A 324 -8.03 -14.45 14.38
C ALA A 324 -7.83 -15.68 13.48
N VAL A 325 -8.22 -16.88 13.95
CA VAL A 325 -8.13 -18.13 13.18
C VAL A 325 -9.04 -18.08 11.95
N THR A 326 -10.21 -17.47 12.07
CA THR A 326 -11.14 -17.28 10.94
C THR A 326 -10.52 -16.38 9.88
N ASP A 327 -10.00 -15.22 10.27
CA ASP A 327 -9.38 -14.27 9.34
C ASP A 327 -8.13 -14.86 8.67
N ALA A 328 -7.30 -15.63 9.40
CA ALA A 328 -6.14 -16.31 8.83
C ALA A 328 -6.53 -17.34 7.74
N ALA A 329 -7.56 -18.15 8.01
CA ALA A 329 -8.05 -19.15 7.06
C ALA A 329 -8.66 -18.50 5.80
N TYR A 330 -9.47 -17.44 5.98
CA TYR A 330 -10.11 -16.73 4.88
C TYR A 330 -9.08 -16.00 4.01
N GLY A 331 -8.14 -15.29 4.64
CA GLY A 331 -7.08 -14.57 3.94
C GLY A 331 -6.15 -15.50 3.16
N THR A 332 -5.83 -16.67 3.72
CA THR A 332 -5.01 -17.69 3.04
C THR A 332 -5.71 -18.22 1.79
N LEU A 333 -6.97 -18.66 1.90
CA LEU A 333 -7.70 -19.19 0.74
C LEU A 333 -7.92 -18.13 -0.35
N ALA A 334 -8.26 -16.89 0.03
CA ALA A 334 -8.44 -15.81 -0.93
C ALA A 334 -7.14 -15.52 -1.71
N ALA A 335 -6.00 -15.47 -1.00
CA ALA A 335 -4.72 -15.21 -1.64
C ALA A 335 -4.26 -16.39 -2.51
N VAL A 336 -4.51 -17.64 -2.09
CA VAL A 336 -4.26 -18.84 -2.91
C VAL A 336 -5.05 -18.79 -4.22
N GLN A 337 -6.33 -18.41 -4.18
CA GLN A 337 -7.14 -18.25 -5.39
C GLN A 337 -6.58 -17.18 -6.33
N VAL A 338 -6.12 -16.04 -5.80
CA VAL A 338 -5.43 -15.01 -6.60
C VAL A 338 -4.14 -15.56 -7.22
N GLY A 339 -3.40 -16.38 -6.49
CA GLY A 339 -2.21 -17.08 -6.98
C GLY A 339 -2.50 -17.99 -8.16
N ARG A 340 -3.56 -18.81 -8.08
CA ARG A 340 -4.02 -19.67 -9.18
C ARG A 340 -4.40 -18.83 -10.41
N LEU A 341 -5.18 -17.78 -10.22
CA LEU A 341 -5.56 -16.88 -11.31
C LEU A 341 -4.35 -16.17 -11.94
N LYS A 342 -3.31 -15.88 -11.15
CA LYS A 342 -2.04 -15.34 -11.65
C LYS A 342 -1.32 -16.34 -12.55
N ASP A 343 -1.23 -17.60 -12.14
CA ASP A 343 -0.62 -18.66 -12.95
C ASP A 343 -1.42 -18.95 -14.23
N GLU A 344 -2.74 -18.77 -14.20
CA GLU A 344 -3.62 -18.87 -15.38
C GLU A 344 -3.62 -17.63 -16.29
N GLY A 345 -2.91 -16.55 -15.91
CA GLY A 345 -2.91 -15.28 -16.66
C GLY A 345 -4.23 -14.50 -16.58
N LYS A 346 -5.07 -14.77 -15.59
CA LYS A 346 -6.41 -14.17 -15.38
C LYS A 346 -6.47 -13.18 -14.23
N VAL A 347 -5.34 -12.94 -13.55
CA VAL A 347 -5.28 -12.00 -12.43
C VAL A 347 -5.45 -10.55 -12.90
N THR A 348 -6.15 -9.75 -12.11
CA THR A 348 -6.18 -8.29 -12.28
C THR A 348 -5.48 -7.59 -11.10
N PRO A 349 -4.93 -6.37 -11.30
CA PRO A 349 -4.35 -5.58 -10.21
C PRO A 349 -5.33 -5.32 -9.04
N GLU A 350 -6.63 -5.27 -9.32
CA GLU A 350 -7.70 -5.11 -8.33
C GLU A 350 -7.80 -6.33 -7.42
N MET A 351 -7.66 -7.55 -7.96
CA MET A 351 -7.64 -8.78 -7.14
C MET A 351 -6.48 -8.75 -6.14
N ILE A 352 -5.28 -8.35 -6.59
CA ILE A 352 -4.09 -8.20 -5.74
C ILE A 352 -4.31 -7.09 -4.70
N SER A 353 -4.88 -5.95 -5.11
CA SER A 353 -5.21 -4.85 -4.20
C SER A 353 -6.17 -5.28 -3.10
N MET A 354 -7.18 -6.09 -3.44
CA MET A 354 -8.15 -6.62 -2.50
C MET A 354 -7.50 -7.51 -1.45
N VAL A 355 -6.74 -8.53 -1.86
CA VAL A 355 -6.12 -9.47 -0.91
C VAL A 355 -5.01 -8.82 -0.10
N LYS A 356 -4.17 -7.96 -0.70
CA LYS A 356 -3.13 -7.22 0.03
C LYS A 356 -3.75 -6.37 1.13
N ARG A 357 -4.73 -5.53 0.78
CA ARG A 357 -5.42 -4.65 1.73
C ARG A 357 -6.07 -5.47 2.86
N GLN A 358 -6.95 -6.40 2.50
CA GLN A 358 -7.75 -7.13 3.48
C GLN A 358 -6.87 -7.96 4.43
N ASN A 359 -5.84 -8.62 3.91
CA ASN A 359 -4.96 -9.46 4.71
C ASN A 359 -4.06 -8.63 5.63
N CYS A 360 -3.48 -7.51 5.15
CA CYS A 360 -2.71 -6.61 6.02
C CYS A 360 -3.58 -6.02 7.14
N ASP A 361 -4.77 -5.51 6.80
CA ASP A 361 -5.69 -4.90 7.77
C ASP A 361 -6.15 -5.92 8.82
N SER A 362 -6.48 -7.13 8.39
CA SER A 362 -6.96 -8.18 9.28
C SER A 362 -5.84 -8.75 10.14
N ALA A 363 -4.63 -8.94 9.59
CA ALA A 363 -3.47 -9.36 10.37
C ALA A 363 -3.17 -8.33 11.47
N LEU A 364 -3.00 -7.06 11.13
CA LEU A 364 -2.67 -6.02 12.11
C LEU A 364 -3.74 -5.89 13.21
N ARG A 365 -5.02 -5.87 12.82
CA ARG A 365 -6.14 -5.80 13.77
C ARG A 365 -6.13 -6.98 14.74
N ASN A 366 -6.00 -8.20 14.23
CA ASN A 366 -6.03 -9.40 15.08
C ASN A 366 -4.79 -9.53 15.95
N VAL A 367 -3.58 -9.29 15.44
CA VAL A 367 -2.35 -9.39 16.25
C VAL A 367 -2.37 -8.38 17.39
N ARG A 368 -2.89 -7.16 17.17
CA ARG A 368 -3.12 -6.17 18.25
C ARG A 368 -4.08 -6.69 19.33
N VAL A 369 -5.17 -7.34 18.93
CA VAL A 369 -6.15 -7.90 19.87
C VAL A 369 -5.60 -9.12 20.62
N LEU A 370 -4.83 -9.97 19.93
CA LEU A 370 -4.15 -11.13 20.53
C LEU A 370 -3.05 -10.71 21.52
N GLN A 371 -2.37 -9.60 21.27
CA GLN A 371 -1.37 -9.03 22.17
C GLN A 371 -1.93 -8.80 23.59
N GLU A 372 -3.20 -8.42 23.72
CA GLU A 372 -3.84 -8.22 25.02
C GLU A 372 -3.89 -9.49 25.89
N ILE A 373 -3.83 -10.69 25.30
CA ILE A 373 -3.83 -11.98 26.03
C ILE A 373 -2.59 -12.10 26.92
N PHE A 374 -1.48 -11.46 26.54
CA PHE A 374 -0.21 -11.48 27.27
C PHE A 374 -0.18 -10.48 28.44
N GLY A 375 -1.13 -9.55 28.53
CA GLY A 375 -1.11 -8.48 29.52
C GLY A 375 0.20 -7.68 29.48
N GLY A 376 0.80 -7.41 30.65
CA GLY A 376 2.07 -6.66 30.72
C GLY A 376 3.24 -7.32 29.98
N ASN A 377 3.23 -8.64 29.79
CA ASN A 377 4.31 -9.35 29.10
C ASN A 377 4.42 -8.99 27.62
N ALA A 378 3.34 -8.49 27.00
CA ALA A 378 3.35 -8.06 25.61
C ALA A 378 4.32 -6.89 25.32
N VAL A 379 4.73 -6.15 26.35
CA VAL A 379 5.70 -5.04 26.22
C VAL A 379 7.14 -5.58 26.11
N SER A 380 7.37 -6.84 26.51
CA SER A 380 8.67 -7.50 26.33
C SER A 380 8.74 -8.19 24.95
N ASP A 381 9.81 -7.92 24.23
CA ASP A 381 10.11 -8.51 22.92
C ASP A 381 10.41 -10.02 22.98
N GLU A 382 10.72 -10.55 24.17
CA GLU A 382 10.83 -11.98 24.47
C GLU A 382 9.55 -12.76 24.11
N TYR A 383 8.38 -12.10 24.12
CA TYR A 383 7.10 -12.71 23.74
C TYR A 383 6.78 -12.56 22.25
N HIS A 384 7.61 -11.81 21.51
CA HIS A 384 7.55 -11.56 20.06
C HIS A 384 6.27 -10.91 19.50
N ILE A 385 5.16 -10.92 20.24
CA ILE A 385 3.86 -10.43 19.76
C ILE A 385 3.88 -8.93 19.44
N GLY A 386 4.54 -8.12 20.28
CA GLY A 386 4.69 -6.68 20.06
C GLY A 386 5.52 -6.35 18.81
N ARG A 387 6.52 -7.19 18.51
CA ARG A 387 7.32 -7.09 17.26
C ARG A 387 6.44 -7.29 16.03
N HIS A 388 5.57 -8.31 16.02
CA HIS A 388 4.63 -8.52 14.91
C HIS A 388 3.65 -7.36 14.74
N VAL A 389 3.14 -6.77 15.83
CA VAL A 389 2.28 -5.57 15.72
C VAL A 389 3.02 -4.40 15.08
N ALA A 390 4.24 -4.12 15.53
CA ALA A 390 5.05 -3.02 15.01
C ALA A 390 5.41 -3.24 13.53
N ASN A 391 5.76 -4.46 13.16
CA ASN A 391 6.03 -4.86 11.78
C ASN A 391 4.80 -4.73 10.89
N LEU A 392 3.65 -5.26 11.31
CA LEU A 392 2.42 -5.27 10.51
C LEU A 392 1.84 -3.88 10.28
N PHE A 393 2.12 -2.92 11.17
CA PHE A 393 1.82 -1.51 10.91
C PHE A 393 2.57 -0.99 9.67
N VAL A 394 3.84 -1.35 9.52
CA VAL A 394 4.63 -0.97 8.36
C VAL A 394 4.14 -1.70 7.11
N THR A 395 3.81 -3.00 7.21
CA THR A 395 3.35 -3.76 6.04
C THR A 395 1.97 -3.35 5.52
N GLN A 396 1.12 -2.82 6.40
CA GLN A 396 -0.14 -2.17 6.02
C GLN A 396 0.10 -0.86 5.23
N THR A 397 1.18 -0.15 5.55
CA THR A 397 1.47 1.20 5.03
C THR A 397 2.18 1.17 3.68
N TYR A 398 3.27 0.41 3.56
CA TYR A 398 4.08 0.39 2.33
C TYR A 398 3.36 -0.33 1.17
N GLU A 399 3.94 -0.27 -0.04
CA GLU A 399 3.41 -0.99 -1.20
C GLU A 399 1.94 -0.62 -1.51
N GLY A 400 1.52 0.60 -1.15
CA GLY A 400 0.14 1.09 -1.23
C GLY A 400 -0.60 0.98 0.11
N GLN A 401 -0.91 2.10 0.74
CA GLN A 401 -1.69 2.15 1.98
C GLN A 401 -3.10 1.55 1.78
N SER A 402 -3.75 1.08 2.85
CA SER A 402 -5.11 0.52 2.81
C SER A 402 -6.11 1.44 2.08
N ASP A 403 -6.04 2.75 2.30
CA ASP A 403 -6.91 3.73 1.64
C ASP A 403 -6.66 3.81 0.12
N ILE A 404 -5.39 3.75 -0.31
CA ILE A 404 -5.04 3.74 -1.74
C ILE A 404 -5.65 2.51 -2.42
N HIS A 405 -5.53 1.33 -1.82
CA HIS A 405 -6.19 0.13 -2.35
C HIS A 405 -7.71 0.24 -2.33
N SER A 406 -8.29 0.88 -1.31
CA SER A 406 -9.73 1.15 -1.26
C SER A 406 -10.18 2.02 -2.44
N LEU A 407 -9.40 3.05 -2.80
CA LEU A 407 -9.68 3.91 -3.95
C LEU A 407 -9.44 3.20 -5.30
N ILE A 408 -8.46 2.30 -5.41
CA ILE A 408 -8.28 1.44 -6.59
C ILE A 408 -9.54 0.60 -6.81
N LEU A 409 -10.03 -0.06 -5.75
CA LEU A 409 -11.24 -0.88 -5.81
C LEU A 409 -12.48 -0.01 -6.07
N GLY A 410 -12.61 1.13 -5.40
CA GLY A 410 -13.71 2.08 -5.60
C GLY A 410 -13.80 2.53 -7.06
N ARG A 411 -12.66 2.85 -7.69
CA ARG A 411 -12.59 3.17 -9.12
C ARG A 411 -13.02 1.99 -9.98
N ALA A 412 -12.57 0.79 -9.69
CA ALA A 412 -12.94 -0.41 -10.47
C ALA A 412 -14.42 -0.77 -10.36
N ILE A 413 -15.03 -0.54 -9.20
CA ILE A 413 -16.46 -0.82 -8.94
C ILE A 413 -17.35 0.24 -9.58
N THR A 414 -16.97 1.51 -9.48
CA THR A 414 -17.83 2.65 -9.89
C THR A 414 -17.52 3.17 -11.29
N GLY A 415 -16.33 2.86 -11.84
CA GLY A 415 -15.81 3.46 -13.08
C GLY A 415 -15.32 4.91 -12.91
N ILE A 416 -15.38 5.49 -11.71
CA ILE A 416 -15.05 6.89 -11.45
C ILE A 416 -13.80 6.95 -10.56
N GLN A 417 -12.78 7.69 -11.00
CA GLN A 417 -11.57 7.85 -10.19
C GLN A 417 -11.77 8.91 -9.10
N ALA A 418 -11.18 8.68 -7.93
CA ALA A 418 -11.24 9.57 -6.78
C ALA A 418 -9.85 9.95 -6.21
N PHE A 419 -8.76 9.63 -6.91
CA PHE A 419 -7.44 10.24 -6.69
C PHE A 419 -7.41 11.60 -7.41
N VAL A 420 -8.01 12.62 -6.82
CA VAL A 420 -7.93 13.96 -7.40
C VAL A 420 -7.03 14.78 -6.50
N ASP A 421 -5.88 15.21 -7.03
CA ASP A 421 -5.16 16.30 -6.41
C ASP A 421 -6.08 17.52 -6.41
N PRO A 422 -6.29 18.18 -5.26
CA PRO A 422 -7.00 19.44 -5.28
C PRO A 422 -6.28 20.41 -6.23
N PRO A 423 -6.99 21.34 -6.87
CA PRO A 423 -6.34 22.40 -7.64
C PRO A 423 -5.24 23.04 -6.79
N SER A 424 -4.06 23.30 -7.36
CA SER A 424 -2.87 23.73 -6.59
C SER A 424 -3.07 25.00 -5.75
N SER A 425 -4.07 25.82 -6.07
CA SER A 425 -4.45 27.03 -5.34
C SER A 425 -5.61 26.84 -4.36
N CYS A 426 -6.16 25.63 -4.23
CA CYS A 426 -7.39 25.37 -3.47
C CYS A 426 -7.21 24.19 -2.51
N SER A 427 -7.89 24.22 -1.37
CA SER A 427 -8.11 23.05 -0.52
C SER A 427 -9.54 23.05 0.00
N ALA A 428 -10.13 21.89 0.25
CA ALA A 428 -11.45 21.78 0.86
C ALA A 428 -11.61 20.45 1.60
N GLY A 429 -12.30 20.46 2.74
CA GLY A 429 -12.61 19.26 3.50
C GLY A 429 -13.66 19.50 4.59
N PRO A 430 -14.22 18.41 5.16
CA PRO A 430 -15.23 18.50 6.20
C PRO A 430 -14.69 19.17 7.47
N VAL A 431 -15.56 19.90 8.16
CA VAL A 431 -15.28 20.49 9.47
C VAL A 431 -15.73 19.50 10.54
N GLY A 432 -14.76 18.81 11.15
CA GLY A 432 -15.03 17.74 12.11
C GLY A 432 -15.62 16.50 11.42
N GLU A 433 -16.60 15.85 12.06
CA GLU A 433 -17.23 14.62 11.59
C GLU A 433 -18.44 14.86 10.65
N ASP A 434 -18.82 16.13 10.42
CA ASP A 434 -19.98 16.46 9.58
C ASP A 434 -19.61 16.56 8.11
N LEU A 435 -19.98 15.53 7.35
CA LEU A 435 -19.72 15.44 5.90
C LEU A 435 -20.50 16.48 5.08
N PHE A 436 -21.49 17.18 5.64
CA PHE A 436 -22.28 18.20 4.93
C PHE A 436 -21.79 19.64 5.17
N HIS A 437 -20.81 19.84 6.06
CA HIS A 437 -20.23 21.14 6.33
C HIS A 437 -18.73 21.11 6.10
N TRP A 438 -18.29 21.78 5.03
CA TRP A 438 -16.88 21.84 4.67
C TRP A 438 -16.33 23.25 4.82
N GLN A 439 -15.03 23.32 5.08
CA GLN A 439 -14.24 24.52 4.95
C GLN A 439 -13.35 24.37 3.71
N ALA A 440 -13.23 25.45 2.95
CA ALA A 440 -12.31 25.53 1.84
C ALA A 440 -11.38 26.73 2.00
N THR A 441 -10.21 26.63 1.38
CA THR A 441 -9.21 27.68 1.32
C THR A 441 -8.85 27.92 -0.13
N ILE A 442 -8.78 29.18 -0.53
CA ILE A 442 -8.29 29.62 -1.84
C ILE A 442 -7.09 30.53 -1.62
N MET A 443 -5.97 30.18 -2.26
CA MET A 443 -4.83 31.07 -2.42
C MET A 443 -5.15 32.09 -3.50
N GLY A 444 -4.98 33.37 -3.20
CA GLY A 444 -5.27 34.45 -4.13
C GLY A 444 -4.45 34.32 -5.43
N PRO A 445 -5.08 34.40 -6.62
CA PRO A 445 -4.39 34.24 -7.90
C PRO A 445 -3.24 35.23 -8.07
N GLY A 446 -2.09 34.75 -8.55
CA GLY A 446 -0.84 35.53 -8.60
C GLY A 446 -0.90 36.76 -9.51
N ASP A 447 -1.75 36.74 -10.53
CA ASP A 447 -2.01 37.80 -11.51
C ASP A 447 -3.17 38.73 -11.13
N SER A 448 -3.68 38.62 -9.90
CA SER A 448 -4.82 39.40 -9.40
C SER A 448 -4.44 40.33 -8.24
N PRO A 449 -5.26 41.33 -7.89
CA PRO A 449 -5.05 42.13 -6.66
C PRO A 449 -5.20 41.31 -5.36
N TYR A 450 -5.56 40.03 -5.46
CA TYR A 450 -5.68 39.08 -4.36
C TYR A 450 -4.40 38.25 -4.13
N SER A 451 -3.40 38.39 -5.01
CA SER A 451 -2.11 37.71 -4.92
C SER A 451 -1.47 37.81 -3.51
N GLY A 452 -1.01 36.66 -3.01
CA GLY A 452 -0.42 36.51 -1.68
C GLY A 452 -1.42 36.41 -0.52
N GLY A 453 -2.73 36.52 -0.78
CA GLY A 453 -3.76 36.33 0.23
C GLY A 453 -4.25 34.89 0.38
N VAL A 454 -4.74 34.54 1.57
CA VAL A 454 -5.39 33.26 1.91
C VAL A 454 -6.86 33.53 2.26
N PHE A 455 -7.77 32.98 1.47
CA PHE A 455 -9.20 33.22 1.62
C PHE A 455 -9.91 31.95 2.08
N PHE A 456 -10.54 32.01 3.24
CA PHE A 456 -11.37 30.94 3.79
C PHE A 456 -12.82 31.05 3.32
N LEU A 457 -13.40 29.92 2.94
CA LEU A 457 -14.78 29.75 2.51
C LEU A 457 -15.45 28.65 3.35
N LYS A 458 -16.77 28.76 3.51
CA LYS A 458 -17.64 27.73 4.05
C LYS A 458 -18.48 27.16 2.92
N ILE A 459 -18.57 25.84 2.87
CA ILE A 459 -19.37 25.09 1.91
C ILE A 459 -20.37 24.27 2.70
N GLN A 460 -21.66 24.47 2.43
CA GLN A 460 -22.73 23.72 3.05
C GLN A 460 -23.47 22.91 1.99
N PHE A 461 -23.43 21.60 2.11
CA PHE A 461 -24.10 20.68 1.20
C PHE A 461 -25.56 20.51 1.63
N PRO A 462 -26.53 20.68 0.72
CA PRO A 462 -27.90 20.34 1.03
C PRO A 462 -28.08 18.81 1.11
N THR A 463 -29.14 18.36 1.78
CA THR A 463 -29.43 16.93 1.94
C THR A 463 -29.74 16.21 0.62
N ASP A 464 -30.08 16.95 -0.44
CA ASP A 464 -30.34 16.46 -1.79
C ASP A 464 -29.18 16.74 -2.76
N TYR A 465 -27.99 17.05 -2.26
CA TYR A 465 -26.76 17.08 -3.07
C TYR A 465 -26.51 15.69 -3.71
N PRO A 466 -26.09 15.61 -4.99
CA PRO A 466 -25.65 16.69 -5.89
C PRO A 466 -26.76 17.29 -6.77
N PHE A 467 -28.04 17.00 -6.53
CA PHE A 467 -29.14 17.52 -7.36
C PHE A 467 -29.41 19.02 -7.11
N LYS A 468 -29.05 19.54 -5.94
CA LYS A 468 -28.98 20.97 -5.66
C LYS A 468 -27.54 21.43 -5.41
N PRO A 469 -27.20 22.68 -5.78
CA PRO A 469 -25.87 23.21 -5.55
C PRO A 469 -25.55 23.33 -4.05
N PRO A 470 -24.28 23.18 -3.66
CA PRO A 470 -23.85 23.53 -2.32
C PRO A 470 -23.91 25.06 -2.16
N LYS A 471 -24.15 25.51 -0.93
CA LYS A 471 -24.05 26.93 -0.59
C LYS A 471 -22.61 27.26 -0.24
N VAL A 472 -21.99 28.16 -1.01
CA VAL A 472 -20.60 28.58 -0.82
C VAL A 472 -20.55 30.05 -0.40
N ASN A 473 -19.86 30.34 0.71
CA ASN A 473 -19.72 31.69 1.25
C ASN A 473 -18.27 31.96 1.67
N PHE A 474 -17.74 33.12 1.31
CA PHE A 474 -16.49 33.62 1.89
C PHE A 474 -16.67 33.90 3.38
N SER A 475 -15.83 33.30 4.20
CA SER A 475 -15.67 33.69 5.61
C SER A 475 -14.67 34.84 5.75
N THR A 476 -13.73 34.94 4.82
CA THR A 476 -12.75 36.03 4.74
C THR A 476 -13.37 37.23 4.05
N ARG A 477 -13.19 38.43 4.61
CA ARG A 477 -13.70 39.66 3.98
C ARG A 477 -12.88 39.96 2.73
N ILE A 478 -13.57 40.33 1.65
CA ILE A 478 -12.96 40.60 0.35
C ILE A 478 -13.66 41.77 -0.33
N TYR A 479 -12.89 42.59 -1.06
CA TYR A 479 -13.41 43.71 -1.83
C TYR A 479 -13.54 43.31 -3.30
N HIS A 480 -14.72 42.84 -3.71
CA HIS A 480 -14.93 42.25 -5.04
C HIS A 480 -16.35 42.55 -5.58
N PRO A 481 -16.55 42.83 -6.89
CA PRO A 481 -17.86 43.15 -7.47
C PRO A 481 -18.93 42.06 -7.30
N ASN A 482 -18.53 40.79 -7.43
CA ASN A 482 -19.42 39.62 -7.35
C ASN A 482 -19.49 38.96 -5.96
N ILE A 483 -18.92 39.57 -4.91
CA ILE A 483 -18.96 39.03 -3.54
C ILE A 483 -19.43 40.12 -2.58
N ASN A 484 -20.53 39.88 -1.86
CA ASN A 484 -21.09 40.87 -0.95
C ASN A 484 -20.47 40.81 0.46
N SER A 485 -20.89 41.72 1.35
CA SER A 485 -20.37 41.82 2.73
C SER A 485 -20.64 40.59 3.60
N ASN A 486 -21.61 39.75 3.23
CA ASN A 486 -21.92 38.49 3.92
C ASN A 486 -21.13 37.31 3.31
N GLY A 487 -20.26 37.58 2.34
CA GLY A 487 -19.46 36.59 1.64
C GLY A 487 -20.22 35.76 0.61
N SER A 488 -21.48 36.11 0.28
CA SER A 488 -22.23 35.43 -0.77
C SER A 488 -21.63 35.73 -2.14
N ILE A 489 -21.64 34.72 -3.01
CA ILE A 489 -21.00 34.76 -4.33
C ILE A 489 -22.07 34.84 -5.43
N CYS A 490 -21.86 35.71 -6.43
CA CYS A 490 -22.57 35.64 -7.72
C CYS A 490 -21.78 34.75 -8.67
N LEU A 491 -22.22 33.51 -8.82
CA LEU A 491 -21.67 32.59 -9.80
C LEU A 491 -22.81 31.72 -10.32
N ASP A 492 -22.99 31.70 -11.63
CA ASP A 492 -24.06 31.00 -12.36
C ASP A 492 -24.09 29.50 -12.05
N ILE A 493 -22.91 28.87 -11.96
CA ILE A 493 -22.81 27.46 -11.61
C ILE A 493 -23.33 27.15 -10.20
N LEU A 494 -23.41 28.12 -9.29
CA LEU A 494 -23.99 27.94 -7.95
C LEU A 494 -25.50 28.24 -7.92
N ARG A 495 -26.11 28.50 -9.08
CA ARG A 495 -27.52 28.86 -9.23
C ARG A 495 -28.16 28.05 -10.37
N ASP A 496 -28.39 28.69 -11.50
CA ASP A 496 -29.16 28.23 -12.64
C ASP A 496 -28.36 27.33 -13.59
N GLN A 497 -27.02 27.44 -13.59
CA GLN A 497 -26.14 26.55 -14.35
C GLN A 497 -25.59 25.38 -13.52
N TRP A 498 -26.11 25.14 -12.32
CA TRP A 498 -25.69 23.99 -11.54
C TRP A 498 -26.03 22.68 -12.27
N SER A 499 -25.07 21.77 -12.31
CA SER A 499 -25.24 20.42 -12.79
C SER A 499 -24.69 19.43 -11.75
N PRO A 500 -25.35 18.29 -11.50
CA PRO A 500 -24.81 17.23 -10.65
C PRO A 500 -23.43 16.69 -11.08
N ALA A 501 -22.98 17.01 -12.31
CA ALA A 501 -21.66 16.68 -12.83
C ALA A 501 -20.55 17.70 -12.42
N LEU A 502 -20.90 18.80 -11.77
CA LEU A 502 -19.95 19.76 -11.23
C LEU A 502 -19.42 19.28 -9.87
N THR A 503 -18.10 19.33 -9.72
CA THR A 503 -17.41 18.93 -8.49
C THR A 503 -16.99 20.15 -7.68
N ILE A 504 -16.71 19.98 -6.39
CA ILE A 504 -16.18 21.07 -5.55
C ILE A 504 -14.87 21.63 -6.10
N SER A 505 -14.00 20.78 -6.66
CA SER A 505 -12.79 21.23 -7.36
C SER A 505 -13.11 22.21 -8.50
N LYS A 506 -14.08 21.88 -9.37
CA LYS A 506 -14.54 22.79 -10.44
C LYS A 506 -15.15 24.08 -9.89
N VAL A 507 -15.96 23.99 -8.82
CA VAL A 507 -16.55 25.16 -8.17
C VAL A 507 -15.46 26.11 -7.65
N LEU A 508 -14.47 25.59 -6.93
CA LEU A 508 -13.37 26.38 -6.40
C LEU A 508 -12.50 26.99 -7.52
N LEU A 509 -12.25 26.24 -8.59
CA LEU A 509 -11.56 26.75 -9.78
C LEU A 509 -12.33 27.90 -10.46
N SER A 510 -13.66 27.79 -10.57
CA SER A 510 -14.49 28.87 -11.11
C SER A 510 -14.50 30.10 -10.21
N ILE A 511 -14.46 29.93 -8.88
CA ILE A 511 -14.30 31.04 -7.93
C ILE A 511 -12.91 31.69 -8.11
N CYS A 512 -11.84 30.91 -8.22
CA CYS A 512 -10.50 31.44 -8.53
C CYS A 512 -10.48 32.24 -9.82
N SER A 513 -11.11 31.72 -10.89
CA SER A 513 -11.22 32.43 -12.17
C SER A 513 -11.98 33.74 -12.02
N MET A 514 -13.06 33.76 -11.24
CA MET A 514 -13.83 34.98 -10.96
C MET A 514 -13.01 36.01 -10.16
N LEU A 515 -12.13 35.57 -9.26
CA LEU A 515 -11.21 36.49 -8.56
C LEU A 515 -10.20 37.14 -9.52
N THR A 516 -9.73 36.42 -10.53
CA THR A 516 -8.85 36.99 -11.56
C THR A 516 -9.62 37.91 -12.51
N ASP A 517 -10.80 37.50 -12.97
CA ASP A 517 -11.65 38.25 -13.89
C ASP A 517 -13.09 38.40 -13.35
N PRO A 518 -13.35 39.44 -12.54
CA PRO A 518 -14.69 39.76 -12.06
C PRO A 518 -15.68 40.00 -13.20
N ASN A 519 -16.95 39.63 -13.01
CA ASN A 519 -18.04 39.94 -13.94
C ASN A 519 -18.78 41.21 -13.50
N PRO A 520 -18.46 42.40 -14.04
CA PRO A 520 -19.08 43.65 -13.60
C PRO A 520 -20.49 43.88 -14.19
N ASP A 521 -20.99 43.00 -15.06
CA ASP A 521 -22.32 43.09 -15.67
C ASP A 521 -23.39 42.36 -14.84
N ASP A 522 -22.99 41.43 -13.96
CA ASP A 522 -23.84 40.81 -12.95
C ASP A 522 -23.23 40.92 -11.53
N PRO A 523 -23.08 42.14 -10.98
CA PRO A 523 -22.44 42.34 -9.68
C PRO A 523 -23.42 42.14 -8.52
N LEU A 524 -22.90 41.63 -7.40
CA LEU A 524 -23.61 41.71 -6.11
C LEU A 524 -23.40 43.06 -5.41
N VAL A 525 -22.35 43.78 -5.78
CA VAL A 525 -22.01 45.10 -5.23
C VAL A 525 -21.82 46.09 -6.39
N PRO A 526 -22.91 46.75 -6.85
CA PRO A 526 -22.88 47.63 -8.02
C PRO A 526 -21.88 48.78 -7.90
N GLU A 527 -21.63 49.29 -6.69
CA GLU A 527 -20.68 50.37 -6.44
C GLU A 527 -19.24 49.94 -6.74
N ILE A 528 -18.86 48.73 -6.31
CA ILE A 528 -17.53 48.17 -6.61
C ILE A 528 -17.40 47.88 -8.10
N ALA A 529 -18.46 47.37 -8.73
CA ALA A 529 -18.50 47.12 -10.17
C ALA A 529 -18.36 48.40 -11.00
N HIS A 530 -18.97 49.50 -10.55
CA HIS A 530 -18.82 50.80 -11.17
C HIS A 530 -17.36 51.26 -11.11
N VAL A 531 -16.73 51.22 -9.93
CA VAL A 531 -15.30 51.57 -9.77
C VAL A 531 -14.41 50.64 -10.62
N TYR A 532 -14.69 49.34 -10.67
CA TYR A 532 -13.99 48.38 -11.52
C TYR A 532 -14.03 48.76 -13.02
N LYS A 533 -15.18 49.26 -13.48
CA LYS A 533 -15.42 49.70 -14.88
C LYS A 533 -14.83 51.08 -15.18
N THR A 534 -14.89 52.03 -14.25
CA THR A 534 -14.52 53.44 -14.52
C THR A 534 -13.12 53.81 -14.06
N ASP A 535 -12.56 53.12 -13.05
CA ASP A 535 -11.27 53.42 -12.42
C ASP A 535 -10.60 52.14 -11.91
N ARG A 536 -10.06 51.36 -12.87
CA ARG A 536 -9.39 50.09 -12.60
C ARG A 536 -8.20 50.21 -11.62
N PRO A 537 -7.31 51.22 -11.72
CA PRO A 537 -6.21 51.39 -10.77
C PRO A 537 -6.69 51.58 -9.32
N ARG A 538 -7.74 52.38 -9.09
CA ARG A 538 -8.31 52.59 -7.76
C ARG A 538 -8.96 51.32 -7.20
N TYR A 539 -9.67 50.57 -8.05
CA TYR A 539 -10.21 49.26 -7.66
C TYR A 539 -9.09 48.34 -7.17
N GLU A 540 -8.03 48.17 -7.97
CA GLU A 540 -6.94 47.25 -7.63
C GLU A 540 -6.17 47.68 -6.38
N ALA A 541 -5.94 48.99 -6.19
CA ALA A 541 -5.31 49.51 -4.98
C ALA A 541 -6.13 49.16 -3.73
N THR A 542 -7.45 49.37 -3.78
CA THR A 542 -8.37 49.07 -2.67
C THR A 542 -8.44 47.56 -2.41
N ALA A 543 -8.55 46.75 -3.47
CA ALA A 543 -8.59 45.30 -3.36
C ALA A 543 -7.29 44.74 -2.73
N ARG A 544 -6.11 45.22 -3.15
CA ARG A 544 -4.82 44.85 -2.54
C ARG A 544 -4.74 45.23 -1.06
N GLU A 545 -5.25 46.41 -0.69
CA GLU A 545 -5.30 46.83 0.72
C GLU A 545 -6.19 45.90 1.55
N TRP A 546 -7.36 45.53 1.04
CA TRP A 546 -8.25 44.58 1.69
C TRP A 546 -7.62 43.19 1.82
N THR A 547 -6.97 42.70 0.77
CA THR A 547 -6.23 41.43 0.80
C THR A 547 -5.21 41.43 1.93
N ARG A 548 -4.36 42.46 2.02
CA ARG A 548 -3.35 42.59 3.09
C ARG A 548 -3.94 42.71 4.48
N LYS A 549 -5.16 43.26 4.61
CA LYS A 549 -5.79 43.51 5.90
C LYS A 549 -6.58 42.31 6.44
N TYR A 550 -7.20 41.54 5.55
CA TYR A 550 -8.20 40.54 5.93
C TYR A 550 -7.85 39.11 5.52
N ALA A 551 -6.92 38.92 4.57
CA ALA A 551 -6.62 37.62 3.98
C ALA A 551 -5.13 37.25 4.12
N VAL A 552 -4.51 37.53 5.28
CA VAL A 552 -3.11 37.17 5.58
C VAL A 552 -3.06 36.04 6.61
#